data_AF-A0A7W5Z2B0-F1
#
_entry.id   AF-A0A7W5Z2B0-F1
#
_cell.length_a   1.000
_cell.length_b   1.000
_cell.length_c   1.000
_cell.angle_alpha   90.00
_cell.angle_beta   90.00
_cell.angle_gamma   90.00
#
_symmetry.space_group_name_H-M   'P 1'
#
loop_
_entity.id
_entity.type
_entity.pdbx_description
1 polymer ?
#
loop_
_entity_poly.entity_id
_entity_poly.type
_entity_poly.pdbx_seq_one_letter_code
_entity_poly.pdbx_strand_id
1 'polypeptide(L)'
;MPTAFLDNIDPVDRASSWSHELVMRESRGPGDYQNAMKRVGRKTGVGYSLLWSLRYRPPKDLPTSAFLRLWRAWETVRENQMRALEHDFARTRAEAGDEHDSIVATSHVLDSYRGQNETPLASTDHRQMAVTGGEQ
;
A
#
# COMPACT_ATOMS: atom_id res chain seq x y z
N MET A 1 2.04 23.15 6.60
CA MET A 1 2.51 21.75 6.39
C MET A 1 3.56 21.79 5.28
N PRO A 2 4.76 21.21 5.46
CA PRO A 2 5.82 21.26 4.46
C PRO A 2 5.53 20.26 3.33
N THR A 3 5.33 20.79 2.11
CA THR A 3 4.99 20.05 0.88
C THR A 3 6.17 19.31 0.23
N ALA A 4 7.38 19.43 0.80
CA ALA A 4 8.62 19.02 0.14
C ALA A 4 8.89 17.49 0.06
N PHE A 5 8.19 16.64 0.83
CA PHE A 5 8.41 15.18 0.77
C PHE A 5 7.61 14.49 -0.34
N LEU A 6 6.54 15.13 -0.85
CA LEU A 6 5.65 14.54 -1.85
C LEU A 6 6.06 14.82 -3.30
N ASP A 7 7.06 15.68 -3.52
CA ASP A 7 7.52 16.07 -4.86
C ASP A 7 8.50 15.09 -5.51
N ASN A 8 8.87 13.97 -4.86
CA ASN A 8 9.97 13.14 -5.37
C ASN A 8 9.85 11.63 -5.10
N ILE A 9 8.71 11.03 -5.46
CA ILE A 9 8.66 9.56 -5.57
C ILE A 9 8.03 9.18 -6.90
N ASP A 10 8.83 8.54 -7.76
CA ASP A 10 8.39 8.04 -9.05
C ASP A 10 7.25 7.01 -8.86
N PRO A 11 6.07 7.22 -9.50
CA PRO A 11 4.99 6.24 -9.49
C PRO A 11 5.41 4.84 -9.93
N VAL A 12 6.38 4.73 -10.84
CA VAL A 12 6.95 3.46 -11.31
C VAL A 12 7.73 2.78 -10.19
N ASP A 13 8.50 3.52 -9.40
CA ASP A 13 9.27 2.97 -8.27
C ASP A 13 8.34 2.48 -7.16
N ARG A 14 7.28 3.23 -6.85
CA ARG A 14 6.24 2.80 -5.91
C ARG A 14 5.56 1.52 -6.37
N ALA A 15 5.10 1.49 -7.62
CA ALA A 15 4.46 0.31 -8.19
C ALA A 15 5.39 -0.90 -8.22
N SER A 16 6.67 -0.69 -8.52
CA SER A 16 7.70 -1.74 -8.49
C SER A 16 7.85 -2.33 -7.10
N SER A 17 7.94 -1.47 -6.08
CA SER A 17 8.03 -1.89 -4.67
C SER A 17 6.81 -2.68 -4.21
N TRP A 18 5.59 -2.15 -4.46
CA TRP A 18 4.35 -2.86 -4.12
C TRP A 18 4.22 -4.19 -4.85
N SER A 19 4.55 -4.23 -6.15
CA SER A 19 4.51 -5.45 -6.94
C SER A 19 5.48 -6.50 -6.38
N HIS A 20 6.67 -6.08 -5.96
CA HIS A 20 7.68 -6.97 -5.38
C HIS A 20 7.16 -7.60 -4.09
N GLU A 21 6.66 -6.79 -3.16
CA GLU A 21 6.11 -7.26 -1.88
C GLU A 21 4.94 -8.24 -2.09
N LEU A 22 4.01 -7.90 -2.99
CA LEU A 22 2.87 -8.75 -3.32
C LEU A 22 3.33 -10.11 -3.88
N VAL A 23 4.32 -10.13 -4.77
CA VAL A 23 4.84 -11.36 -5.37
C VAL A 23 5.62 -12.19 -4.35
N MET A 24 6.42 -11.56 -3.50
CA MET A 24 7.16 -12.25 -2.45
C MET A 24 6.22 -12.92 -1.45
N ARG A 25 5.15 -12.24 -1.04
CA ARG A 25 4.13 -12.80 -0.14
C ARG A 25 3.38 -13.98 -0.76
N GLU A 26 3.19 -13.95 -2.08
CA GLU A 26 2.51 -15.02 -2.81
C GLU A 26 3.44 -16.20 -3.13
N SER A 27 4.76 -16.01 -3.08
CA SER A 27 5.76 -17.02 -3.43
C SER A 27 5.79 -18.18 -2.44
N ARG A 28 5.90 -19.40 -2.96
CA ARG A 28 5.94 -20.66 -2.20
C ARG A 28 7.33 -21.27 -2.10
N GLY A 29 8.38 -20.51 -2.47
CA GLY A 29 9.76 -20.94 -2.36
C GLY A 29 10.57 -20.73 -3.64
N PRO A 30 11.80 -21.28 -3.70
CA PRO A 30 12.73 -21.09 -4.81
C PRO A 30 12.11 -21.50 -6.15
N GLY A 31 12.29 -20.65 -7.17
CA GLY A 31 11.78 -20.90 -8.53
C GLY A 31 10.29 -20.60 -8.75
N ASP A 32 9.48 -20.39 -7.70
CA ASP A 32 8.04 -20.13 -7.84
C ASP A 32 7.71 -18.66 -8.21
N TYR A 33 8.71 -17.79 -8.30
CA TYR A 33 8.49 -16.35 -8.48
C TYR A 33 7.61 -16.01 -9.69
N GLN A 34 7.82 -16.64 -10.84
CA GLN A 34 7.01 -16.35 -12.04
C GLN A 34 5.55 -16.82 -11.87
N ASN A 35 5.35 -17.95 -11.20
CA ASN A 35 4.01 -18.46 -10.90
C ASN A 35 3.33 -17.58 -9.86
N ALA A 36 4.06 -17.09 -8.85
CA ALA A 36 3.61 -16.10 -7.90
C ALA A 36 3.19 -14.81 -8.59
N MET A 37 3.99 -14.31 -9.54
CA MET A 37 3.63 -13.15 -10.37
C MET A 37 2.35 -13.37 -11.18
N LYS A 38 2.15 -14.55 -11.77
CA LYS A 38 0.89 -14.89 -12.45
C LYS A 38 -0.30 -14.89 -11.48
N ARG A 39 -0.13 -15.40 -10.26
CA ARG A 39 -1.17 -15.39 -9.22
C ARG A 39 -1.49 -13.96 -8.77
N VAL A 40 -0.48 -13.12 -8.54
CA VAL A 40 -0.66 -11.69 -8.25
C VAL A 40 -1.39 -10.99 -9.39
N GLY A 41 -1.03 -11.25 -10.65
CA GLY A 41 -1.72 -10.66 -11.79
C GLY A 41 -3.20 -11.02 -11.84
N ARG A 42 -3.56 -12.27 -11.53
CA ARG A 42 -4.96 -12.71 -11.41
C ARG A 42 -5.70 -12.03 -10.26
N LYS A 43 -5.06 -11.87 -9.10
CA LYS A 43 -5.66 -11.25 -7.90
C LYS A 43 -5.86 -9.73 -8.04
N THR A 44 -4.92 -9.05 -8.68
CA THR A 44 -4.90 -7.58 -8.80
C THR A 44 -5.52 -7.08 -10.10
N GLY A 45 -5.67 -7.94 -11.10
CA GLY A 45 -6.07 -7.56 -12.46
C GLY A 45 -4.96 -6.84 -13.22
N VAL A 46 -3.70 -6.92 -12.78
CA VAL A 46 -2.53 -6.36 -13.47
C VAL A 46 -1.90 -7.43 -14.35
N GLY A 47 -1.60 -7.09 -15.60
CA GLY A 47 -1.05 -8.06 -16.56
C GLY A 47 0.32 -8.59 -16.12
N TYR A 48 0.56 -9.89 -16.34
CA TYR A 48 1.84 -10.54 -16.05
C TYR A 48 3.02 -9.80 -16.70
N SER A 49 2.88 -9.39 -17.96
CA SER A 49 3.94 -8.67 -18.67
C SER A 49 4.29 -7.34 -18.02
N LEU A 50 3.31 -6.63 -17.44
CA LEU A 50 3.56 -5.38 -16.73
C LEU A 50 4.28 -5.64 -15.40
N LEU A 51 3.86 -6.66 -14.64
CA LEU A 51 4.56 -7.07 -13.42
C LEU A 51 6.00 -7.51 -13.70
N TRP A 52 6.22 -8.19 -14.83
CA TRP A 52 7.55 -8.57 -15.29
C TRP A 52 8.41 -7.35 -15.62
N SER A 53 7.84 -6.38 -16.36
CA SER A 53 8.51 -5.12 -16.68
C SER A 53 8.85 -4.35 -15.42
N LEU A 54 7.91 -4.16 -14.48
CA LEU A 54 8.17 -3.48 -13.21
C LEU A 54 9.35 -4.08 -12.44
N ARG A 55 9.57 -5.40 -12.54
CA ARG A 55 10.72 -6.04 -11.91
C ARG A 55 12.04 -5.81 -12.64
N TYR A 56 12.08 -6.05 -13.95
CA TYR A 56 13.35 -6.22 -14.69
C TYR A 56 13.66 -5.08 -15.65
N ARG A 57 12.63 -4.37 -16.10
CA ARG A 57 12.74 -3.27 -17.06
C ARG A 57 11.59 -2.28 -16.80
N PRO A 58 11.68 -1.49 -15.72
CA PRO A 58 10.61 -0.58 -15.35
C PRO A 58 10.23 0.32 -16.54
N PRO A 59 8.94 0.43 -16.87
CA PRO A 59 8.50 1.29 -17.95
C PRO A 59 8.72 2.77 -17.58
N LYS A 60 8.85 3.65 -18.58
CA LYS A 60 8.93 5.09 -18.32
C LYS A 60 7.61 5.68 -17.81
N ASP A 61 6.51 5.11 -18.32
CA ASP A 61 5.15 5.53 -17.98
C ASP A 61 4.35 4.33 -17.47
N LEU A 62 3.57 4.55 -16.41
CA LEU A 62 2.72 3.54 -15.82
C LEU A 62 1.24 3.96 -15.96
N PRO A 63 0.37 3.10 -16.53
CA PRO A 63 -1.05 3.39 -16.56
C PRO A 63 -1.61 3.61 -15.15
N THR A 64 -2.32 4.71 -14.92
CA THR A 64 -2.93 5.06 -13.63
C THR A 64 -3.80 3.93 -13.07
N SER A 65 -4.51 3.21 -13.95
CA SER A 65 -5.33 2.07 -13.56
C SER A 65 -4.50 0.91 -12.98
N ALA A 66 -3.32 0.64 -13.53
CA ALA A 66 -2.41 -0.38 -13.00
C ALA A 66 -1.80 0.07 -11.67
N PHE A 67 -1.40 1.33 -11.56
CA PHE A 67 -0.93 1.93 -10.31
C PHE A 67 -1.96 1.79 -9.18
N LEU A 68 -3.20 2.22 -9.42
CA LEU A 68 -4.28 2.15 -8.42
C LEU A 68 -4.63 0.71 -8.03
N ARG A 69 -4.57 -0.24 -8.97
CA ARG A 69 -4.79 -1.67 -8.68
C ARG A 69 -3.71 -2.25 -7.77
N LEU A 70 -2.45 -1.94 -8.04
CA LEU A 70 -1.33 -2.36 -7.19
C LEU A 70 -1.41 -1.72 -5.81
N TRP A 71 -1.68 -0.42 -5.76
CA TRP A 71 -1.83 0.33 -4.51
C TRP A 71 -2.91 -0.29 -3.62
N ARG A 72 -4.14 -0.48 -4.14
CA ARG A 72 -5.25 -1.08 -3.38
C ARG A 72 -4.94 -2.50 -2.89
N ALA A 73 -4.31 -3.31 -3.74
CA ALA A 73 -3.93 -4.67 -3.36
C ALA A 73 -2.89 -4.67 -2.24
N TRP A 74 -1.89 -3.79 -2.33
CA TRP A 74 -0.87 -3.60 -1.30
C TRP A 74 -1.45 -3.03 0.00
N GLU A 75 -2.33 -2.04 -0.09
CA GLU A 75 -3.03 -1.47 1.06
C GLU A 75 -3.86 -2.52 1.80
N THR A 76 -4.57 -3.37 1.06
CA THR A 76 -5.29 -4.52 1.65
C THR A 76 -4.35 -5.48 2.38
N VAL A 77 -3.15 -5.72 1.84
CA VAL A 77 -2.13 -6.54 2.52
C VAL A 77 -1.68 -5.87 3.82
N ARG A 78 -1.38 -4.57 3.77
CA ARG A 78 -0.95 -3.77 4.92
C ARG A 78 -2.01 -3.75 6.01
N GLU A 79 -3.27 -3.50 5.67
CA GLU A 79 -4.39 -3.53 6.62
C GLU A 79 -4.51 -4.88 7.32
N ASN A 80 -4.41 -5.98 6.57
CA ASN A 80 -4.50 -7.32 7.15
C ASN A 80 -3.31 -7.64 8.07
N GLN A 81 -2.11 -7.17 7.74
CA GLN A 81 -0.94 -7.30 8.62
C GLN A 81 -1.14 -6.53 9.91
N MET A 82 -1.67 -5.31 9.84
CA MET A 82 -1.92 -4.49 11.01
C MET A 82 -3.03 -5.07 11.89
N ARG A 83 -4.12 -5.58 11.30
CA ARG A 83 -5.16 -6.30 12.07
C ARG A 83 -4.61 -7.54 12.77
N ALA A 84 -3.75 -8.31 12.10
CA ALA A 84 -3.10 -9.46 12.71
C ALA A 84 -2.19 -9.04 13.87
N LEU A 85 -1.41 -7.97 13.70
CA LEU A 85 -0.56 -7.42 14.74
C LEU A 85 -1.37 -6.92 15.93
N GLU A 86 -2.50 -6.23 15.71
CA GLU A 86 -3.40 -5.78 16.78
C GLU A 86 -3.99 -6.97 17.55
N HIS A 87 -4.36 -8.05 16.85
CA HIS A 87 -4.85 -9.27 17.49
C HIS A 87 -3.77 -9.94 18.35
N ASP A 88 -2.58 -10.13 17.80
CA ASP A 88 -1.46 -10.73 18.53
C ASP A 88 -1.03 -9.86 19.72
N PHE A 89 -1.00 -8.53 19.54
CA PHE A 89 -0.75 -7.56 20.61
C PHE A 89 -1.76 -7.71 21.75
N ALA A 90 -3.06 -7.79 21.45
CA ALA A 90 -4.10 -7.95 22.46
C ALA A 90 -3.93 -9.27 23.24
N ARG A 91 -3.59 -10.37 22.56
CA ARG A 91 -3.33 -11.67 23.20
C ARG A 91 -2.10 -11.61 24.10
N THR A 92 -0.97 -11.11 23.60
CA THR A 92 0.27 -11.02 24.38
C THR A 92 0.11 -10.08 25.57
N ARG A 93 -0.62 -8.97 25.42
CA ARG A 93 -0.89 -8.03 26.53
C ARG A 93 -1.67 -8.71 27.65
N ALA A 94 -2.67 -9.53 27.31
CA ALA A 94 -3.47 -10.26 28.29
C ALA A 94 -2.64 -11.32 29.05
N GLU A 95 -1.64 -11.92 28.41
CA GLU A 95 -0.80 -12.96 29.01
C GLU A 95 0.41 -12.40 29.79
N ALA A 96 1.11 -11.41 29.24
CA ALA A 96 2.38 -10.90 29.77
C ALA A 96 2.22 -9.63 30.64
N GLY A 97 1.07 -8.94 30.55
CA GLY A 97 0.83 -7.67 31.22
C GLY A 97 1.38 -6.46 30.44
N ASP A 98 0.94 -5.27 30.86
CA ASP A 98 1.11 -4.02 30.11
C ASP A 98 2.55 -3.49 30.09
N GLU A 99 3.34 -3.84 31.09
CA GLU A 99 4.69 -3.30 31.28
C GLU A 99 5.78 -4.11 30.57
N HIS A 100 5.43 -5.23 29.93
CA HIS A 100 6.40 -6.06 29.23
C HIS A 100 6.99 -5.33 28.01
N ASP A 101 8.31 -5.34 27.82
CA ASP A 101 9.01 -4.57 26.78
C ASP A 101 8.43 -4.77 25.37
N SER A 102 8.02 -5.98 25.04
CA SER A 102 7.39 -6.31 23.74
C SER A 102 6.03 -5.62 23.54
N ILE A 103 5.27 -5.38 24.61
CA ILE A 103 3.99 -4.67 24.57
C ILE A 103 4.25 -3.18 24.35
N VAL A 104 5.18 -2.59 25.09
CA VAL A 104 5.56 -1.17 24.92
C VAL A 104 6.09 -0.91 23.51
N ALA A 105 6.96 -1.77 22.98
CA ALA A 105 7.47 -1.61 21.62
C ALA A 105 6.37 -1.73 20.56
N THR A 106 5.45 -2.69 20.73
CA THR A 106 4.36 -2.92 19.78
C THR A 106 3.32 -1.79 19.79
N SER A 107 3.01 -1.20 20.95
CA SER A 107 2.09 -0.07 21.04
C SER A 107 2.61 1.15 20.26
N HIS A 108 3.91 1.45 20.35
CA HIS A 108 4.53 2.52 19.56
C HIS A 108 4.40 2.31 18.04
N VAL A 109 4.51 1.06 17.57
CA VAL A 109 4.31 0.73 16.14
C VAL A 109 2.85 0.93 15.73
N LEU A 110 1.89 0.48 16.55
CA LEU A 110 0.46 0.65 16.29
C LEU A 110 0.04 2.12 16.28
N ASP A 111 0.54 2.90 17.24
CA ASP A 111 0.24 4.34 17.33
C ASP A 111 0.80 5.11 16.13
N SER A 112 2.03 4.77 15.71
CA SER A 112 2.65 5.35 14.52
C SER A 112 1.84 5.04 13.25
N TYR A 113 1.32 3.81 13.12
CA TYR A 113 0.46 3.43 12.00
C TYR A 113 -0.88 4.17 12.01
N ARG A 114 -1.51 4.32 13.17
CA ARG A 114 -2.78 5.06 13.32
C ARG A 114 -2.61 6.53 12.92
N GLY A 115 -1.56 7.19 13.41
CA GLY A 115 -1.25 8.57 13.04
C GLY A 115 -1.02 8.79 11.54
N GLN A 116 -0.54 7.77 10.80
CA GLN A 116 -0.39 7.85 9.34
C GLN A 116 -1.73 7.71 8.58
N ASN A 117 -2.70 6.98 9.13
CA ASN A 117 -4.00 6.74 8.49
C ASN A 117 -5.09 7.76 8.87
N GLU A 118 -4.89 8.51 9.95
CA GLU A 118 -5.79 9.59 10.37
C GLU A 118 -5.65 10.88 9.54
N THR A 119 -4.66 10.96 8.65
CA THR A 119 -4.60 12.06 7.67
C THR A 119 -5.70 11.82 6.65
N PRO A 120 -6.81 12.57 6.66
CA PRO A 120 -7.83 12.39 5.66
C PRO A 120 -7.19 12.76 4.34
N LEU A 121 -7.34 11.91 3.32
CA LEU A 121 -7.38 12.40 1.95
C LEU A 121 -8.56 13.38 1.92
N ALA A 122 -8.27 14.64 2.28
CA ALA A 122 -9.25 15.69 2.38
C ALA A 122 -10.04 15.69 1.08
N SER A 123 -11.35 15.48 1.22
CA SER A 123 -12.41 15.90 0.33
C SER A 123 -11.89 16.81 -0.79
N THR A 124 -11.40 16.21 -1.87
CA THR A 124 -11.19 16.95 -3.10
C THR A 124 -12.55 16.99 -3.76
N ASP A 125 -13.38 17.89 -3.24
CA ASP A 125 -14.61 18.30 -3.86
C ASP A 125 -14.22 19.03 -5.15
N HIS A 126 -14.11 18.27 -6.24
CA HIS A 126 -13.91 18.81 -7.59
C HIS A 126 -15.18 19.50 -8.14
N ARG A 127 -16.16 19.80 -7.30
CA ARG A 127 -17.43 20.41 -7.68
C ARG A 127 -17.54 21.90 -7.31
N GLN A 128 -16.51 22.70 -7.56
CA GLN A 128 -16.67 24.17 -7.67
C GLN A 128 -15.72 24.78 -8.71
N MET A 129 -15.88 24.45 -9.99
CA MET A 129 -15.41 25.27 -11.13
C MET A 129 -16.32 25.02 -12.34
N ALA A 130 -17.60 25.38 -12.24
CA ALA A 130 -18.44 25.71 -13.38
C ALA A 130 -19.74 26.35 -12.89
N VAL A 131 -20.21 27.35 -13.63
CA VAL A 131 -21.46 28.12 -13.46
C VAL A 131 -21.34 29.42 -12.65
N THR A 132 -20.70 30.40 -13.26
CA THR A 132 -21.36 31.69 -13.56
C THR A 132 -21.17 31.86 -15.07
N GLY A 133 -22.18 31.63 -15.91
CA GLY A 133 -23.42 32.38 -15.90
C GLY A 133 -23.17 33.65 -16.70
N GLY A 134 -23.24 33.55 -18.03
CA GLY A 134 -23.32 34.74 -18.87
C GLY A 134 -24.65 35.42 -18.63
N GLU A 135 -24.62 36.75 -18.52
CA GLU A 135 -25.76 37.60 -18.76
C GLU A 135 -25.26 39.02 -19.06
N GLN A 136 -25.54 39.44 -20.30
CA GLN A 136 -25.66 40.80 -20.84
C GLN A 136 -24.38 41.55 -21.22
#